data_AF-A0A1B7NIQ9-F1
#
_entry.id   AF-A0A1B7NIQ9-F1
#
_cell.length_a   1.000
_cell.length_b   1.000
_cell.length_c   1.000
_cell.angle_alpha   90.00
_cell.angle_beta   90.00
_cell.angle_gamma   90.00
#
_symmetry.space_group_name_H-M   'P 1'
#
loop_
_entity.id
_entity.type
_entity.pdbx_description
1 polymer ?
#
loop_
_entity_poly.entity_id
_entity_poly.type
_entity_poly.pdbx_seq_one_letter_code
_entity_poly.pdbx_strand_id
1 'polypeptide(L)'
;MTASTEPPYYLLVSLSSLQHSSGSSSNSLAHANVEYRYADDSPLTLLPHHPDEHVLVLNHDPVKGEIPTVQSTSTHMAVTGVKVSMAPGASTNEDYGRNDNMFVLEVASTSDDQ
;
A
#
# COMPACT_ATOMS: atom_id res chain seq x y z
N MET A 1 -7.32 12.30 -10.99
CA MET A 1 -6.24 12.61 -10.02
C MET A 1 -4.94 12.26 -10.72
N THR A 2 -4.03 13.22 -10.85
CA THR A 2 -2.75 13.03 -11.56
C THR A 2 -1.74 12.43 -10.60
N ALA A 3 -1.03 11.37 -11.00
CA ALA A 3 0.07 10.88 -10.18
C ALA A 3 1.22 11.89 -10.23
N SER A 4 1.91 12.06 -9.09
CA SER A 4 3.06 12.94 -9.00
C SER A 4 4.33 12.17 -9.35
N THR A 5 5.36 12.87 -9.82
CA THR A 5 6.68 12.29 -10.11
C THR A 5 7.35 11.77 -8.85
N GLU A 6 7.02 12.34 -7.70
CA GLU A 6 7.52 11.96 -6.39
C GLU A 6 6.91 10.63 -5.93
N PRO A 7 7.71 9.79 -5.26
CA PRO A 7 7.22 8.51 -4.77
C PRO A 7 6.13 8.70 -3.70
N PRO A 8 5.17 7.77 -3.59
CA PRO A 8 4.12 7.79 -2.56
C PRO A 8 4.69 7.88 -1.16
N TYR A 9 4.18 8.82 -0.37
CA TYR A 9 4.71 9.11 0.96
C TYR A 9 3.70 8.82 2.08
N TYR A 10 2.44 9.23 1.88
CA TYR A 10 1.38 9.00 2.86
C TYR A 10 0.65 7.69 2.56
N LEU A 11 1.02 6.62 3.28
CA LEU A 11 0.51 5.28 3.05
C LEU A 11 -0.26 4.76 4.28
N LEU A 12 -1.44 4.20 4.03
CA LEU A 12 -2.26 3.49 5.01
C LEU A 12 -2.70 2.15 4.43
N VAL A 13 -2.75 1.13 5.26
CA VAL A 13 -3.30 -0.18 4.88
C VAL A 13 -4.66 -0.33 5.54
N SER A 14 -5.69 -0.59 4.74
CA SER A 14 -7.02 -0.95 5.22
C SER A 14 -7.18 -2.47 5.16
N LEU A 15 -7.11 -3.12 6.32
CA LEU A 15 -7.37 -4.55 6.46
C LEU A 15 -8.87 -4.79 6.60
N SER A 16 -9.42 -5.62 5.70
CA SER A 16 -10.76 -6.16 5.82
C SER A 16 -10.71 -7.65 6.12
N SER A 17 -11.39 -8.07 7.20
CA SER A 17 -11.63 -9.49 7.47
C SER A 17 -12.88 -9.93 6.71
N LEU A 18 -12.74 -10.90 5.81
CA LEU A 18 -13.86 -11.48 5.06
C LEU A 18 -14.68 -12.50 5.90
N GLN A 19 -14.56 -12.48 7.23
CA GLN A 19 -15.32 -13.40 8.08
C GLN A 19 -16.83 -13.24 7.83
N HIS A 20 -17.45 -14.32 7.31
CA HIS A 20 -18.88 -14.51 7.13
C HIS A 20 -19.60 -14.58 8.49
N SER A 21 -19.64 -13.48 9.22
CA SER A 21 -20.60 -13.29 10.31
C SER A 21 -21.45 -12.09 9.99
N SER A 22 -22.77 -12.25 10.06
CA SER A 22 -23.84 -11.37 9.58
C SER A 22 -23.95 -10.01 10.29
N GLY A 23 -22.82 -9.34 10.56
CA GLY A 23 -22.75 -8.02 11.17
C GLY A 23 -21.43 -7.33 10.82
N SER A 24 -21.53 -6.22 10.08
CA SER A 24 -20.52 -5.18 9.83
C SER A 24 -19.06 -5.66 9.61
N SER A 25 -18.60 -5.64 8.35
CA SER A 25 -17.18 -5.71 8.01
C SER A 25 -16.39 -4.68 8.82
N SER A 26 -15.50 -5.14 9.70
CA SER A 26 -14.64 -4.25 10.48
C SER A 26 -13.38 -3.97 9.65
N ASN A 27 -13.27 -2.76 9.12
CA ASN A 27 -12.03 -2.32 8.46
C ASN A 27 -11.10 -1.69 9.50
N SER A 28 -9.91 -2.27 9.65
CA SER A 28 -8.83 -1.70 10.46
C SER A 28 -7.91 -0.88 9.57
N LEU A 29 -7.49 0.30 10.03
CA LEU A 29 -6.48 1.13 9.37
C LEU A 29 -5.17 1.01 10.13
N ALA A 30 -4.10 0.65 9.41
CA ALA A 30 -2.78 0.46 9.97
C ALA A 30 -1.71 1.22 9.17
N HIS A 31 -0.64 1.61 9.86
CA HIS A 31 0.58 2.08 9.21
C HIS A 31 1.43 0.88 8.79
N ALA A 32 2.00 0.96 7.59
CA ALA A 32 3.02 0.02 7.15
C ALA A 32 4.42 0.61 7.36
N ASN A 33 5.42 -0.25 7.52
CA ASN A 33 6.80 0.15 7.33
C ASN A 33 7.02 0.33 5.82
N VAL A 34 7.54 1.50 5.42
CA VAL A 34 7.69 1.88 4.01
C VAL A 34 9.18 1.87 3.67
N GLU A 35 9.54 1.03 2.70
CA GLU A 35 10.89 0.98 2.15
C GLU A 35 10.85 1.32 0.66
N TYR A 36 11.65 2.31 0.26
CA TYR A 36 11.80 2.68 -1.14
C TYR A 36 12.96 1.89 -1.75
N ARG A 37 12.68 1.22 -2.87
CA ARG A 37 13.66 0.45 -3.63
C ARG A 37 13.68 0.95 -5.07
N TYR A 38 14.87 0.97 -5.65
CA TYR A 38 15.08 1.36 -7.04
C TYR A 38 15.29 0.12 -7.92
N ALA A 39 15.21 0.30 -9.24
CA ALA A 39 15.26 -0.80 -10.20
C ALA A 39 16.60 -1.57 -10.21
N ASP A 40 17.66 -0.97 -9.66
CA ASP A 40 19.00 -1.52 -9.53
C ASP A 40 19.24 -2.22 -8.18
N ASP A 41 18.30 -2.16 -7.24
CA ASP A 41 18.37 -2.92 -5.99
C ASP A 41 18.12 -4.42 -6.24
N SER A 42 18.66 -5.26 -5.36
CA SER A 42 18.47 -6.72 -5.44
C SER A 42 17.01 -7.10 -5.17
N PRO A 43 16.37 -7.93 -6.01
CA PRO A 43 14.98 -8.34 -5.80
C PRO A 43 14.80 -9.23 -4.55
N LEU A 44 15.89 -9.77 -4.00
CA LEU A 44 15.85 -10.58 -2.78
C LEU A 44 15.42 -9.76 -1.56
N THR A 45 15.53 -8.43 -1.59
CA THR A 45 15.07 -7.56 -0.50
C THR A 45 13.55 -7.44 -0.44
N LEU A 46 12.82 -7.93 -1.44
CA LEU A 46 11.34 -7.94 -1.46
C LEU A 46 10.77 -9.21 -0.82
N LEU A 47 11.64 -10.14 -0.40
CA LEU A 47 11.23 -11.37 0.26
C LEU A 47 10.94 -11.09 1.74
N PRO A 48 9.87 -11.68 2.29
CA PRO A 48 9.63 -11.65 3.74
C PRO A 48 10.84 -12.23 4.48
N HIS A 49 11.31 -11.54 5.52
CA HIS A 49 12.36 -12.02 6.40
C HIS A 49 11.81 -12.94 7.49
N HIS A 50 10.52 -12.81 7.81
CA HIS A 50 9.83 -13.58 8.85
C HIS A 50 8.54 -14.22 8.32
N PRO A 51 8.12 -15.37 8.86
CA PRO A 51 6.92 -16.07 8.40
C PRO A 51 5.62 -15.27 8.60
N ASP A 52 5.59 -14.40 9.62
CA ASP A 52 4.44 -13.55 9.95
C ASP A 52 4.49 -12.18 9.25
N GLU A 53 5.49 -11.95 8.39
CA GLU A 53 5.63 -10.71 7.64
C GLU A 53 4.80 -10.73 6.36
N HIS A 54 4.13 -9.61 6.07
CA HIS A 54 3.37 -9.44 4.84
C HIS A 54 3.94 -8.29 4.04
N VAL A 55 4.55 -8.61 2.91
CA VAL A 55 5.16 -7.61 2.02
C VAL A 55 4.17 -7.24 0.92
N LEU A 56 3.91 -5.94 0.81
CA LEU A 56 3.14 -5.32 -0.26
C LEU A 56 4.09 -4.51 -1.12
N VAL A 57 4.13 -4.81 -2.42
CA VAL A 57 4.99 -4.11 -3.39
C VAL A 57 4.15 -3.09 -4.12
N LEU A 58 4.48 -1.82 -3.93
CA LEU A 58 3.87 -0.70 -4.62
C LEU A 58 4.81 -0.23 -5.73
N ASN A 59 4.41 -0.43 -6.99
CA ASN A 59 5.20 -0.08 -8.16
C ASN A 59 4.83 1.32 -8.63
N HIS A 60 5.75 2.26 -8.45
CA HIS A 60 5.65 3.64 -8.93
C HIS A 60 6.56 3.87 -10.13
N ASP A 61 6.01 4.36 -11.23
CA ASP A 61 6.77 4.76 -12.42
C ASP A 61 6.70 6.28 -12.56
N PRO A 62 7.78 7.01 -12.19
CA PRO A 62 7.77 8.47 -12.21
C PRO A 62 7.69 9.04 -13.64
N VAL A 63 8.03 8.25 -14.67
CA VAL A 63 8.00 8.70 -16.08
C VAL A 63 6.58 8.66 -16.64
N LYS A 64 5.79 7.68 -16.22
CA LYS A 64 4.42 7.51 -16.72
C LYS A 64 3.40 8.40 -16.00
N GLY A 65 3.67 8.79 -14.75
CA GLY A 65 2.72 9.58 -13.96
C GLY A 65 1.37 8.87 -13.77
N GLU A 66 1.40 7.54 -13.74
CA GLU A 66 0.24 6.68 -13.49
C GLU A 66 0.05 6.41 -12.00
N ILE A 67 -1.19 6.08 -11.60
CA ILE A 67 -1.45 5.63 -10.24
C ILE A 67 -0.63 4.35 -9.98
N PRO A 68 0.16 4.30 -8.91
CA PRO A 68 0.95 3.12 -8.59
C PRO A 68 0.10 1.85 -8.48
N THR A 69 0.64 0.76 -8.99
CA THR A 69 0.02 -0.56 -8.83
C THR A 69 0.53 -1.22 -7.56
N VAL A 70 -0.30 -2.04 -6.92
CA VAL A 70 0.09 -2.75 -5.70
C VAL A 70 -0.10 -4.24 -5.89
N GLN A 71 0.89 -5.00 -5.46
CA GLN A 71 0.89 -6.46 -5.44
C GLN A 71 1.20 -6.96 -4.03
N SER A 72 0.56 -8.04 -3.61
CA SER A 72 0.93 -8.76 -2.38
C SER A 72 1.84 -9.92 -2.74
N THR A 73 2.90 -10.12 -1.95
CA THR A 73 3.70 -11.35 -1.99
C THR A 73 3.30 -12.34 -0.89
N SER A 74 2.35 -11.96 -0.03
CA SER A 74 1.81 -12.81 1.04
C SER A 74 0.84 -13.84 0.50
N THR A 75 0.86 -15.05 1.09
CA THR A 75 -0.10 -16.12 0.81
C THR A 75 -1.43 -15.95 1.54
N HIS A 76 -1.45 -15.17 2.62
CA HIS A 76 -2.62 -15.02 3.50
C HIS A 76 -3.33 -13.66 3.35
N MET A 77 -2.81 -12.79 2.48
CA MET A 77 -3.31 -11.44 2.31
C MET A 77 -3.27 -11.05 0.84
N ALA A 78 -4.42 -10.63 0.30
CA ALA A 78 -4.57 -10.19 -1.07
C ALA A 78 -4.92 -8.70 -1.13
N VAL A 79 -4.36 -7.99 -2.11
CA VAL A 79 -4.74 -6.60 -2.39
C VAL A 79 -6.05 -6.60 -3.16
N THR A 80 -7.03 -5.85 -2.66
CA THR A 80 -8.35 -5.72 -3.27
C THR A 80 -8.52 -4.39 -3.99
N GLY A 81 -7.73 -3.37 -3.65
CA GLY A 81 -7.80 -2.06 -4.28
C GLY A 81 -6.77 -1.06 -3.76
N VAL A 82 -6.68 0.07 -4.47
CA VAL A 82 -5.90 1.24 -4.06
C VAL A 82 -6.78 2.46 -4.20
N LYS A 83 -6.94 3.19 -3.09
CA LYS A 83 -7.62 4.48 -3.08
C LYS A 83 -6.58 5.58 -2.99
N VAL A 84 -6.75 6.60 -3.81
CA VAL A 84 -5.89 7.78 -3.84
C VAL A 84 -6.73 9.00 -3.53
N SER A 85 -6.26 9.83 -2.61
CA SER A 85 -6.87 11.10 -2.25
C SER A 85 -5.80 12.09 -1.83
N MET A 86 -6.10 13.38 -1.72
CA MET A 86 -5.15 14.31 -1.11
C MET A 86 -4.99 14.00 0.38
N ALA A 87 -3.75 13.97 0.86
CA ALA A 87 -3.45 13.77 2.27
C ALA A 87 -3.88 15.01 3.08
N PRO A 88 -4.70 14.85 4.13
CA PRO A 88 -5.07 15.96 4.99
C PRO A 88 -3.84 16.63 5.60
N GLY A 89 -3.69 17.94 5.41
CA GLY A 89 -2.57 18.73 5.95
C GLY A 89 -1.25 18.62 5.18
N ALA A 90 -1.18 17.89 4.06
CA ALA A 90 0.05 17.83 3.26
C ALA A 90 0.35 19.14 2.54
N SER A 91 -0.67 19.81 1.98
CA SER A 91 -0.50 21.05 1.20
C SER A 91 -0.14 22.29 2.03
N THR A 92 -0.09 22.18 3.37
CA THR A 92 0.41 23.23 4.25
C THR A 92 1.89 23.08 4.57
N ASN A 93 2.52 22.00 4.12
CA ASN A 93 3.92 21.69 4.40
C ASN A 93 4.82 22.36 3.35
N GLU A 94 5.91 22.96 3.81
CA GLU A 94 6.86 23.72 2.97
C GLU A 94 7.85 22.81 2.21
N ASP A 95 7.73 21.50 2.36
CA ASP A 95 8.52 20.48 1.67
C ASP A 95 8.09 20.38 0.19
N TYR A 96 8.55 21.32 -0.63
CA TYR A 96 8.41 21.31 -2.08
C TYR A 96 9.17 20.12 -2.67
N GLY A 97 8.53 18.95 -2.74
CA GLY A 97 9.13 17.75 -3.31
C GLY A 97 8.63 16.42 -2.76
N ARG A 98 7.50 16.41 -2.04
CA ARG A 98 6.82 15.17 -1.62
C ARG A 98 5.49 15.03 -2.35
N ASN A 99 5.06 13.79 -2.51
CA ASN A 99 3.76 13.48 -3.06
C ASN A 99 2.68 13.76 -2.00
N ASP A 100 1.87 14.80 -2.23
CA ASP A 100 0.76 15.22 -1.36
C ASP A 100 -0.41 14.22 -1.32
N ASN A 101 -0.39 13.17 -2.14
CA ASN A 101 -1.45 12.18 -2.14
C ASN A 101 -1.27 11.16 -1.01
N MET A 102 -2.40 10.83 -0.37
CA MET A 102 -2.58 9.68 0.49
C MET A 102 -3.04 8.48 -0.32
N PHE A 103 -2.37 7.36 -0.11
CA PHE A 103 -2.63 6.07 -0.71
C PHE A 103 -3.16 5.13 0.38
N VAL A 104 -4.38 4.66 0.22
CA VAL A 104 -4.98 3.65 1.08
C VAL A 104 -4.98 2.33 0.31
N LEU A 105 -4.14 1.40 0.76
CA LEU A 105 -4.05 0.05 0.21
C LEU A 105 -5.14 -0.80 0.85
N GLU A 106 -6.11 -1.24 0.07
CA GLU A 106 -7.16 -2.12 0.56
C GLU A 106 -6.69 -3.56 0.42
N VAL A 107 -6.69 -4.29 1.54
CA VAL A 107 -6.26 -5.68 1.60
C VAL A 107 -7.29 -6.51 2.35
N ALA A 108 -7.42 -7.76 1.92
CA ALA A 108 -8.28 -8.74 2.57
C ALA A 108 -7.48 -9.96 2.99
N SER A 109 -7.78 -10.48 4.18
CA SER A 109 -7.28 -11.79 4.59
C SER A 109 -7.91 -12.85 3.71
N THR A 110 -7.08 -13.68 3.10
CA THR A 110 -7.53 -14.87 2.37
C THR A 110 -7.65 -16.00 3.39
N SER A 111 -8.88 -16.36 3.76
CA SER A 111 -9.10 -17.54 4.60
C SER A 111 -8.50 -18.75 3.89
N ASP A 112 -7.58 -19.44 4.57
CA ASP A 112 -7.14 -20.78 4.17
C ASP A 112 -8.34 -21.70 4.40
N ASP A 113 -8.95 -22.21 3.34
CA ASP A 113 -9.86 -23.35 3.44
C ASP A 113 -8.96 -24.58 3.62
N GLN A 114 -8.68 -24.93 4.88
CA GLN A 114 -8.17 -26.25 5.28
C GLN A 114 -8.81 -26.71 6.60
#